data_AF-A0A535UX65-F1
#
_entry.id   AF-A0A535UX65-F1
#
_cell.length_a   1.000
_cell.length_b   1.000
_cell.length_c   1.000
_cell.angle_alpha   90.00
_cell.angle_beta   90.00
_cell.angle_gamma   90.00
#
_symmetry.space_group_name_H-M   'P 1'
#
loop_
_entity.id
_entity.type
_entity.pdbx_description
1 polymer ?
#
loop_
_entity_poly.entity_id
_entity_poly.type
_entity_poly.pdbx_seq_one_letter_code
_entity_poly.pdbx_strand_id
1 'polypeptide(L)'
;MKRVVLAAVLAGGLLMSSPTSAGAWATYCDWDPLVLVVTPSGHIVPVYDSVWTSSLLDLAVPLESYKVSRVYDSAGKPETAVDMTILVPTGLLFRYQVHDMVTSGLLGSGNVYAQANGTSGTPVHLTFTLPIA
;
A
#
# COMPACT_ATOMS: atom_id res chain seq x y z
N MET A 1 9.55 -26.19 47.24
CA MET A 1 10.61 -25.46 46.50
C MET A 1 10.66 -25.85 45.02
N LYS A 2 10.82 -27.14 44.65
CA LYS A 2 10.94 -27.58 43.24
C LYS A 2 9.77 -27.13 42.32
N ARG A 3 8.52 -27.17 42.82
CA ARG A 3 7.32 -26.78 42.04
C ARG A 3 7.22 -25.28 41.76
N VAL A 4 7.74 -24.44 42.66
CA VAL A 4 7.69 -22.97 42.53
C VAL A 4 8.71 -22.50 41.49
N VAL A 5 9.89 -23.13 41.46
CA VAL A 5 10.94 -22.84 40.46
C VAL A 5 10.48 -23.22 39.04
N LEU A 6 9.82 -24.37 38.88
CA LEU A 6 9.27 -24.80 37.59
C LEU A 6 8.19 -23.85 37.07
N ALA A 7 7.30 -23.37 37.94
CA ALA A 7 6.27 -22.41 37.55
C ALA A 7 6.86 -21.07 37.10
N ALA A 8 7.91 -20.58 37.80
CA ALA A 8 8.59 -19.34 37.44
C ALA A 8 9.33 -19.44 36.10
N VAL A 9 9.96 -20.59 35.80
CA VAL A 9 10.64 -20.82 34.52
C VAL A 9 9.64 -20.92 33.37
N LEU A 10 8.50 -21.59 33.56
CA LEU A 10 7.44 -21.64 32.54
C LEU A 10 6.82 -20.27 32.29
N ALA A 11 6.54 -19.49 33.35
CA ALA A 11 5.99 -18.15 33.21
C ALA A 11 6.99 -17.18 32.55
N GLY A 12 8.27 -17.23 32.93
CA GLY A 12 9.32 -16.46 32.29
C GLY A 12 9.54 -16.86 30.84
N GLY A 13 9.47 -18.17 30.54
CA GLY A 13 9.55 -18.69 29.18
C GLY A 13 8.38 -18.20 28.30
N LEU A 14 7.15 -18.19 28.82
CA LEU A 14 5.98 -17.68 28.09
C LEU A 14 6.04 -16.16 27.86
N LEU A 15 6.57 -15.40 28.82
CA LEU A 15 6.71 -13.94 28.69
C LEU A 15 7.85 -13.52 27.76
N MET A 16 8.85 -14.39 27.56
CA MET A 16 9.93 -14.15 26.59
C MET A 16 9.61 -14.67 25.18
N SER A 17 8.67 -15.62 25.08
CA SER A 17 8.15 -16.13 23.80
C SER A 17 6.81 -15.52 23.40
N SER A 18 6.25 -14.61 24.20
CA SER A 18 5.12 -13.80 23.78
C SER A 18 5.59 -12.92 22.63
N PRO A 19 4.97 -13.01 21.43
CA PRO A 19 5.34 -12.16 20.31
C PRO A 19 5.21 -10.71 20.78
N THR A 20 6.33 -9.98 20.78
CA THR A 20 6.35 -8.53 20.96
C THR A 20 5.43 -7.96 19.91
N SER A 21 4.26 -7.46 20.33
CA SER A 21 3.24 -6.79 19.50
C SER A 21 3.42 -7.07 18.01
N ALA A 22 2.97 -8.24 17.56
CA ALA A 22 2.73 -8.42 16.13
C ALA A 22 1.74 -7.31 15.76
N GLY A 23 2.24 -6.25 15.15
CA GLY A 23 1.42 -5.15 14.69
C GLY A 23 0.48 -5.72 13.66
N ALA A 24 -0.74 -6.06 14.06
CA ALA A 24 -1.81 -6.48 13.17
C ALA A 24 -2.18 -5.37 12.14
N TRP A 25 -1.53 -4.20 12.23
CA TRP A 25 -1.58 -3.13 11.24
C TRP A 25 -0.65 -3.38 10.02
N ALA A 26 0.27 -4.35 10.08
CA ALA A 26 1.20 -4.66 8.98
C ALA A 26 0.69 -5.77 8.03
N THR A 27 -0.52 -6.31 8.24
CA THR A 27 -1.00 -7.54 7.58
C THR A 27 -2.16 -7.40 6.62
N TYR A 28 -2.72 -6.21 6.40
CA TYR A 28 -3.93 -6.08 5.57
C TYR A 28 -3.73 -5.03 4.49
N CYS A 29 -3.16 -5.48 3.38
CA CYS A 29 -3.48 -4.85 2.11
C CYS A 29 -4.92 -5.25 1.81
N ASP A 30 -5.85 -4.33 2.00
CA ASP A 30 -7.28 -4.58 1.84
C ASP A 30 -7.64 -4.68 0.36
N TRP A 31 -6.97 -3.87 -0.45
CA TRP A 31 -7.13 -3.85 -1.89
C TRP A 31 -5.79 -3.76 -2.60
N ASP A 32 -5.66 -4.54 -3.67
CA ASP A 32 -4.47 -4.55 -4.51
C ASP A 32 -4.78 -4.74 -6.01
N PRO A 33 -5.66 -3.91 -6.61
CA PRO A 33 -5.93 -4.01 -8.03
C PRO A 33 -4.67 -3.80 -8.89
N LEU A 34 -4.54 -4.64 -9.91
CA LEU A 34 -3.56 -4.45 -10.98
C LEU A 34 -4.02 -3.31 -11.89
N VAL A 35 -3.20 -2.28 -12.00
CA VAL A 35 -3.39 -1.14 -12.90
C VAL A 35 -2.40 -1.24 -14.06
N LEU A 36 -2.91 -1.19 -15.28
CA LEU A 36 -2.09 -1.22 -16.49
C LEU A 36 -1.86 0.21 -16.98
N VAL A 37 -0.68 0.75 -16.69
CA VAL A 37 -0.29 2.09 -17.16
C VAL A 37 0.20 2.02 -18.60
N VAL A 38 -0.48 2.70 -19.51
CA VAL A 38 -0.03 2.84 -20.89
C VAL A 38 0.87 4.07 -21.00
N THR A 39 2.14 3.88 -21.32
CA THR A 39 3.10 4.98 -21.47
C THR A 39 2.82 5.80 -22.75
N PRO A 40 3.35 7.03 -22.86
CA PRO A 40 3.26 7.81 -24.09
C PRO A 40 3.93 7.16 -25.31
N SER A 41 4.81 6.17 -25.12
CA SER A 41 5.39 5.37 -26.21
C SER A 41 4.55 4.15 -26.59
N GLY A 42 3.44 3.89 -25.90
CA GLY A 42 2.56 2.74 -26.14
C GLY A 42 2.97 1.45 -25.43
N HIS A 43 3.92 1.51 -24.48
CA HIS A 43 4.28 0.35 -23.65
C HIS A 43 3.31 0.23 -22.47
N ILE A 44 3.04 -1.01 -22.06
CA ILE A 44 2.19 -1.29 -20.90
C ILE A 44 3.10 -1.63 -19.72
N VAL A 45 3.00 -0.85 -18.64
CA VAL A 45 3.71 -1.10 -17.39
C VAL A 45 2.69 -1.49 -16.32
N PRO A 46 2.72 -2.72 -15.80
CA PRO A 46 1.85 -3.11 -14.70
C PRO A 46 2.32 -2.47 -13.39
N VAL A 47 1.39 -1.88 -12.66
CA VAL A 47 1.58 -1.40 -11.29
C VAL A 47 0.42 -1.89 -10.42
N TYR A 48 0.65 -1.97 -9.13
CA TYR A 48 -0.38 -2.33 -8.15
C TYR A 48 -0.75 -1.11 -7.34
N ASP A 49 -2.05 -0.81 -7.26
CA ASP A 49 -2.60 0.15 -6.32
C ASP A 49 -2.93 -0.60 -5.04
N SER A 50 -2.06 -0.49 -4.05
CA SER A 50 -2.20 -1.14 -2.77
C SER A 50 -2.80 -0.15 -1.77
N VAL A 51 -3.95 -0.50 -1.18
CA VAL A 51 -4.62 0.31 -0.16
C VAL A 51 -4.66 -0.47 1.16
N TRP A 52 -4.28 0.21 2.25
CA TRP A 52 -4.39 -0.30 3.62
C TRP A 52 -5.30 0.58 4.46
N THR A 53 -6.17 -0.06 5.22
CA THR A 53 -6.95 0.58 6.27
C THR A 53 -7.17 -0.37 7.44
N SER A 54 -7.56 0.19 8.59
CA SER A 54 -8.00 -0.60 9.75
C SER A 54 -9.52 -0.62 9.89
N SER A 55 -10.22 -0.03 8.92
CA SER A 55 -11.67 0.16 8.97
C SER A 55 -12.41 -1.04 8.40
N LEU A 56 -13.24 -1.68 9.23
CA LEU A 56 -14.18 -2.74 8.79
C LEU A 56 -15.30 -2.21 7.87
N LEU A 57 -15.35 -0.89 7.63
CA LEU A 57 -16.32 -0.25 6.75
C LEU A 57 -15.81 -0.11 5.31
N ASP A 58 -14.57 -0.56 5.04
CA ASP A 58 -14.03 -0.66 3.69
C ASP A 58 -14.63 -1.88 2.98
N LEU A 59 -15.66 -1.62 2.17
CA LEU A 59 -16.47 -2.65 1.50
C LEU A 59 -16.41 -2.53 -0.02
N ALA A 60 -15.68 -1.55 -0.55
CA ALA A 60 -15.72 -1.21 -1.97
C ALA A 60 -14.30 -1.07 -2.51
N VAL A 61 -14.11 -1.64 -3.71
CA VAL A 61 -12.84 -1.55 -4.43
C VAL A 61 -12.48 -0.08 -4.67
N PRO A 62 -11.24 0.35 -4.40
CA PRO A 62 -10.71 1.63 -4.81
C PRO A 62 -10.92 1.88 -6.30
N LEU A 63 -11.20 3.13 -6.65
CA LEU A 63 -11.34 3.55 -8.04
C LEU A 63 -10.10 4.31 -8.45
N GLU A 64 -9.35 3.80 -9.43
CA GLU A 64 -8.19 4.48 -9.96
C GLU A 64 -8.48 5.29 -11.24
N SER A 65 -7.74 6.38 -11.41
CA SER A 65 -7.59 7.04 -12.69
C SER A 65 -6.18 7.61 -12.79
N TYR A 66 -5.64 7.74 -13.99
CA TYR A 66 -4.29 8.26 -14.16
C TYR A 66 -4.14 9.10 -15.43
N LYS A 67 -3.13 9.97 -15.40
CA LYS A 67 -2.61 10.67 -16.57
C LYS A 67 -1.13 10.36 -16.70
N VAL A 68 -0.67 10.23 -17.95
CA VAL A 68 0.74 10.01 -18.25
C VAL A 68 1.29 11.15 -19.08
N SER A 69 2.57 11.46 -18.87
CA SER A 69 3.32 12.39 -19.71
C SER A 69 4.76 11.91 -19.86
N ARG A 70 5.42 12.32 -20.95
CA ARG A 70 6.84 12.01 -21.15
C ARG A 70 7.67 13.04 -20.40
N VAL A 71 8.62 12.57 -19.60
CA VAL A 71 9.62 13.37 -18.91
C VAL A 71 11.01 12.82 -19.24
N TYR A 72 12.07 13.47 -18.75
CA TYR A 72 13.44 13.01 -18.93
C TYR A 72 14.16 13.06 -17.57
N ASP A 73 14.96 12.04 -17.30
CA ASP A 73 15.81 11.99 -16.11
C ASP A 73 16.96 13.01 -16.20
N SER A 74 17.74 13.11 -15.14
CA SER A 74 18.91 14.01 -15.10
C SER A 74 20.00 13.69 -16.14
N ALA A 75 20.02 12.47 -16.69
CA ALA A 75 20.93 12.04 -17.74
C ALA A 75 20.33 12.19 -19.15
N GLY A 76 19.13 12.76 -19.28
CA GLY A 76 18.42 12.94 -20.54
C GLY A 76 17.76 11.67 -21.07
N LYS A 77 17.65 10.60 -20.27
CA LYS A 77 16.92 9.40 -20.66
C LYS A 77 15.42 9.63 -20.51
N PRO A 78 14.61 9.21 -21.49
CA PRO A 78 13.18 9.40 -21.42
C PRO A 78 12.58 8.52 -20.31
N GLU A 79 11.64 9.08 -19.55
CA GLU A 79 10.86 8.45 -18.49
C GLU A 79 9.36 8.76 -18.69
N THR A 80 8.49 8.01 -18.01
CA THR A 80 7.05 8.29 -17.99
C THR A 80 6.66 8.84 -16.63
N ALA A 81 6.22 10.10 -16.56
CA ALA A 81 5.61 10.64 -15.36
C ALA A 81 4.14 10.23 -15.32
N VAL A 82 3.70 9.72 -14.18
CA VAL A 82 2.34 9.28 -13.91
C VAL A 82 1.78 10.16 -12.78
N ASP A 83 0.62 10.74 -13.03
CA ASP A 83 -0.23 11.37 -12.02
C ASP A 83 -1.45 10.46 -11.82
N MET A 84 -1.42 9.68 -10.75
CA MET A 84 -2.44 8.72 -10.38
C MET A 84 -3.34 9.31 -9.30
N THR A 85 -4.64 9.15 -9.47
CA THR A 85 -5.66 9.53 -8.50
C THR A 85 -6.40 8.28 -8.05
N ILE A 86 -6.37 8.00 -6.75
CA ILE A 86 -7.05 6.87 -6.13
C ILE A 86 -8.19 7.41 -5.27
N LEU A 87 -9.38 6.86 -5.45
CA LEU A 87 -10.54 7.15 -4.62
C LEU A 87 -11.00 5.88 -3.92
N VAL A 88 -10.71 5.79 -2.62
CA VAL A 88 -11.30 4.77 -1.75
C VAL A 88 -12.70 5.23 -1.34
N PRO A 89 -13.79 4.51 -1.70
CA PRO A 89 -15.15 4.93 -1.37
C PRO A 89 -15.40 5.00 0.15
N THR A 90 -16.31 5.87 0.58
CA THR A 90 -16.71 5.92 2.00
C THR A 90 -17.49 4.67 2.39
N GLY A 91 -17.36 4.27 3.66
CA GLY A 91 -18.27 3.30 4.27
C GLY A 91 -19.69 3.86 4.41
N LEU A 92 -20.63 3.00 4.83
CA LEU A 92 -22.08 3.28 4.79
C LEU A 92 -22.50 4.63 5.41
N LEU A 93 -21.74 5.20 6.36
CA LEU A 93 -21.96 6.54 6.94
C LEU A 93 -20.69 7.26 7.45
N PHE A 94 -19.48 6.71 7.26
CA PHE A 94 -18.27 7.24 7.89
C PHE A 94 -17.08 7.25 6.94
N ARG A 95 -16.21 8.24 7.16
CA ARG A 95 -14.88 8.30 6.55
C ARG A 95 -13.85 7.69 7.49
N TYR A 96 -12.83 7.07 6.93
CA TYR A 96 -11.73 6.44 7.66
C TYR A 96 -10.39 6.76 7.00
N GLN A 97 -9.31 6.59 7.76
CA GLN A 97 -7.95 6.80 7.25
C GLN A 97 -7.56 5.66 6.32
N VAL A 98 -6.86 6.01 5.25
CA VAL A 98 -6.30 5.07 4.29
C VAL A 98 -4.83 5.38 4.08
N HIS A 99 -4.05 4.36 3.79
CA HIS A 99 -2.70 4.48 3.25
C HIS A 99 -2.75 3.92 1.84
N ASP A 100 -2.36 4.71 0.85
CA ASP A 100 -2.39 4.33 -0.55
C ASP A 100 -0.95 4.26 -1.06
N MET A 101 -0.61 3.21 -1.81
CA MET A 101 0.73 3.01 -2.37
C MET A 101 0.64 2.44 -3.77
N VAL A 102 1.47 2.97 -4.67
CA VAL A 102 1.66 2.39 -6.00
C VAL A 102 2.96 1.62 -6.01
N THR A 103 2.91 0.34 -6.39
CA THR A 103 4.08 -0.54 -6.40
C THR A 103 4.23 -1.33 -7.68
N SER A 104 5.40 -1.95 -7.86
CA SER A 104 5.67 -2.87 -8.96
C SER A 104 5.25 -4.31 -8.67
N GLY A 105 4.79 -4.63 -7.45
CA GLY A 105 4.53 -6.00 -7.02
C GLY A 105 3.35 -6.10 -6.05
N LEU A 106 2.71 -7.26 -6.02
CA LEU A 106 1.50 -7.52 -5.25
C LEU A 106 1.68 -7.22 -3.75
N LEU A 107 0.63 -6.69 -3.10
CA LEU A 107 0.50 -6.39 -1.67
C LEU A 107 1.58 -5.43 -1.16
N GLY A 108 1.89 -4.41 -1.97
CA GLY A 108 2.93 -3.44 -1.64
C GLY A 108 4.36 -3.98 -1.70
N SER A 109 4.58 -5.06 -2.45
CA SER A 109 5.92 -5.63 -2.63
C SER A 109 6.65 -5.03 -3.84
N GLY A 110 7.93 -5.38 -3.98
CA GLY A 110 8.77 -4.84 -5.05
C GLY A 110 9.16 -3.38 -4.80
N ASN A 111 9.18 -2.58 -5.88
CA ASN A 111 9.52 -1.16 -5.78
C ASN A 111 8.28 -0.35 -5.45
N VAL A 112 8.38 0.49 -4.43
CA VAL A 112 7.38 1.51 -4.10
C VAL A 112 7.64 2.73 -4.96
N TYR A 113 6.70 3.07 -5.84
CA TYR A 113 6.81 4.23 -6.72
C TYR A 113 6.32 5.52 -6.05
N ALA A 114 5.20 5.44 -5.33
CA ALA A 114 4.65 6.54 -4.55
C ALA A 114 3.76 5.99 -3.43
N GLN A 115 3.62 6.75 -2.35
CA GLN A 115 2.71 6.44 -1.26
C GLN A 115 2.21 7.72 -0.59
N ALA A 116 0.99 7.71 -0.08
CA ALA A 116 0.43 8.80 0.70
C ALA A 116 -0.62 8.31 1.70
N ASN A 117 -0.82 9.09 2.77
CA ASN A 117 -1.95 8.91 3.66
C ASN A 117 -3.13 9.76 3.16
N GLY A 118 -4.32 9.21 3.26
CA GLY A 118 -5.55 9.82 2.80
C GLY A 118 -6.73 9.58 3.73
N THR A 119 -7.91 9.94 3.24
CA THR A 119 -9.17 9.69 3.93
C THR A 119 -10.21 9.25 2.92
N SER A 120 -10.87 8.12 3.18
CA SER A 120 -11.91 7.57 2.28
C SER A 120 -12.94 8.64 1.89
N GLY A 121 -13.41 8.60 0.65
CA GLY A 121 -14.29 9.60 0.06
C GLY A 121 -13.58 10.87 -0.40
N THR A 122 -12.26 10.95 -0.24
CA THR A 122 -11.42 12.04 -0.75
C THR A 122 -10.37 11.44 -1.69
N PRO A 123 -10.23 11.96 -2.92
CA PRO A 123 -9.18 11.49 -3.82
C PRO A 123 -7.78 11.72 -3.24
N VAL A 124 -6.93 10.71 -3.38
CA VAL A 124 -5.50 10.77 -3.06
C VAL A 124 -4.72 10.85 -4.37
N HIS A 125 -3.79 11.80 -4.46
CA HIS A 125 -2.98 12.03 -5.64
C HIS A 125 -1.56 11.51 -5.41
N LEU A 126 -1.10 10.61 -6.27
CA LEU A 126 0.22 9.99 -6.24
C LEU A 126 0.94 10.27 -7.55
N THR A 127 2.05 11.01 -7.46
CA THR A 127 2.89 11.32 -8.61
C THR A 127 4.19 10.53 -8.53
N PHE A 128 4.52 9.82 -9.60
CA PHE A 128 5.75 9.02 -9.70
C PHE A 128 6.25 8.96 -11.13
N THR A 129 7.49 8.48 -11.31
CA THR A 129 8.03 8.16 -12.63
C THR A 129 8.20 6.66 -12.80
N LEU A 130 7.95 6.20 -14.02
CA LEU A 130 8.21 4.85 -14.46
C LEU A 130 9.37 4.87 -15.47
N PRO A 131 10.37 3.99 -15.30
CA PRO A 131 11.39 3.81 -16.32
C PRO A 131 10.72 3.27 -17.60
N ILE A 132 11.18 3.75 -18.75
CA ILE A 132 10.73 3.20 -20.03
C ILE A 132 11.38 1.82 -20.19
N ALA A 133 10.54 0.78 -20.29
CA ALA A 133 10.96 -0.53 -20.79
C ALA A 133 11.19 -0.48 -22.30
#